data_AF-D6AGW6-F1
#
_entry.id   AF-D6AGW6-F1
#
_cell.length_a   1.000
_cell.length_b   1.000
_cell.length_c   1.000
_cell.angle_alpha   90.00
_cell.angle_beta   90.00
_cell.angle_gamma   90.00
#
_symmetry.space_group_name_H-M   'P 1'
#
loop_
_entity.id
_entity.type
_entity.pdbx_description
1 polymer ?
#
loop_
_entity_poly.entity_id
_entity_poly.type
_entity_poly.pdbx_seq_one_letter_code
_entity_poly.pdbx_strand_id
1 'polypeptide(L)'
;MAGVVECASCGEREELRGESYKGDIRVTCLSCGARWTRGAARCAGCDGSDIVERPQAMTRHSRGNQLSIIGWREVPLCRACDAEVLETSLAQNVPVPGDYVSVCLYGNGQRPAPHPVPVTAPRSQPAVRSPEGSEAPPTPVRSNTPPARRREGRSRARPEPTVVPTVRQAIAAFFAGASGEVDHTALVLLGTHLGSHNRLGVLDEPSAADALAAWYQGHWGHRNGSAQQRALDTLRRAVAFWGARGWLTSDPAAKLPSAGSAERECE
;
A
#
# COMPACT_ATOMS: atom_id res chain seq x y z
N MET A 1 0.54 -25.64 15.20
CA MET A 1 0.46 -24.52 14.25
C MET A 1 -0.90 -23.89 14.37
N ALA A 2 -0.95 -22.66 14.86
CA ALA A 2 -2.19 -21.95 15.17
C ALA A 2 -2.87 -21.52 13.87
N GLY A 3 -3.92 -22.24 13.49
CA GLY A 3 -4.75 -21.83 12.37
C GLY A 3 -5.36 -20.46 12.68
N VAL A 4 -5.35 -19.58 11.68
CA VAL A 4 -6.01 -18.28 11.72
C VAL A 4 -7.49 -18.48 12.13
N VAL A 5 -7.88 -17.98 13.31
CA VAL A 5 -9.23 -18.09 13.89
C VAL A 5 -10.10 -16.89 13.49
N GLU A 6 -9.67 -16.15 12.46
CA GLU A 6 -10.34 -14.94 11.99
C GLU A 6 -10.50 -14.98 10.46
N CYS A 7 -11.59 -14.40 9.98
CA CYS A 7 -11.81 -14.22 8.57
C CYS A 7 -10.81 -13.18 8.04
N ALA A 8 -9.89 -13.59 7.16
CA ALA A 8 -8.92 -12.68 6.54
C ALA A 8 -9.57 -11.54 5.73
N SER A 9 -10.87 -11.64 5.42
CA SER A 9 -11.59 -10.63 4.63
C SER A 9 -12.29 -9.57 5.47
N CYS A 10 -12.75 -9.87 6.69
CA CYS A 10 -13.51 -8.93 7.52
C CYS A 10 -13.13 -8.93 9.01
N GLY A 11 -12.21 -9.79 9.44
CA GLY A 11 -11.79 -9.92 10.83
C GLY A 11 -12.78 -10.66 11.73
N GLU A 12 -13.88 -11.21 11.19
CA GLU A 12 -14.86 -11.98 11.94
C GLU A 12 -14.24 -13.23 12.56
N ARG A 13 -14.56 -13.52 13.83
CA ARG A 13 -13.93 -14.58 14.63
C ARG A 13 -14.93 -15.65 15.10
N GLU A 14 -16.19 -15.27 15.26
CA GLU A 14 -17.20 -16.12 15.90
C GLU A 14 -18.10 -16.76 14.85
N GLU A 15 -18.46 -16.00 13.81
CA GLU A 15 -19.36 -16.44 12.74
C GLU A 15 -18.63 -17.18 11.62
N LEU A 16 -17.92 -18.27 11.97
CA LEU A 16 -17.16 -19.11 11.05
C LEU A 16 -17.71 -20.55 11.03
N ARG A 17 -18.16 -21.01 9.86
CA ARG A 17 -18.67 -22.37 9.65
C ARG A 17 -17.65 -23.24 8.93
N GLY A 18 -17.20 -24.31 9.58
CA GLY A 18 -16.35 -25.33 8.97
C GLY A 18 -17.16 -26.50 8.43
N GLU A 19 -16.89 -26.93 7.20
CA GLU A 19 -17.46 -28.13 6.59
C GLU A 19 -16.34 -29.00 6.02
N SER A 20 -16.40 -30.31 6.27
CA SER A 20 -15.44 -31.25 5.70
C SER A 20 -15.62 -31.31 4.18
N TYR A 21 -14.54 -31.06 3.44
CA TYR A 21 -14.52 -31.08 1.99
C TYR A 21 -13.22 -31.76 1.51
N LYS A 22 -13.37 -32.95 0.90
CA LYS A 22 -12.26 -33.74 0.32
C LYS A 22 -11.07 -33.98 1.28
N GLY A 23 -11.34 -34.19 2.56
CA GLY A 23 -10.31 -34.44 3.58
C GLY A 23 -9.77 -33.18 4.26
N ASP A 24 -10.16 -32.00 3.80
CA ASP A 24 -9.86 -30.72 4.45
C ASP A 24 -11.12 -30.12 5.10
N ILE A 25 -10.95 -29.01 5.83
CA ILE A 25 -12.04 -28.22 6.40
C ILE A 25 -12.21 -26.97 5.56
N ARG A 26 -13.26 -26.90 4.74
CA ARG A 26 -13.67 -25.64 4.11
C ARG A 26 -14.31 -24.77 5.17
N VAL A 27 -13.72 -23.61 5.46
CA VAL A 27 -14.25 -22.60 6.35
C VAL A 27 -14.98 -21.54 5.53
N THR A 28 -16.20 -21.20 5.95
CA THR A 28 -17.02 -20.12 5.40
C THR A 28 -17.33 -19.12 6.49
N CYS A 29 -16.98 -17.85 6.28
CA CYS A 29 -17.44 -16.77 7.15
C CYS A 29 -18.92 -16.50 6.87
N LEU A 30 -19.77 -16.60 7.89
CA LEU A 30 -21.21 -16.35 7.77
C LEU A 30 -21.52 -14.84 7.76
N SER A 31 -20.61 -14.00 8.29
CA SER A 31 -20.75 -12.54 8.30
C SER A 31 -20.50 -11.89 6.92
N CYS A 32 -19.48 -12.33 6.18
CA CYS A 32 -19.14 -11.75 4.86
C CYS A 32 -19.18 -12.72 3.68
N GLY A 33 -19.40 -14.02 3.92
CA GLY A 33 -19.47 -15.05 2.88
C GLY A 33 -18.12 -15.56 2.35
N ALA A 34 -16.98 -15.04 2.85
CA ALA A 34 -15.66 -15.48 2.42
C ALA A 34 -15.42 -16.97 2.70
N ARG A 35 -14.78 -17.69 1.77
CA ARG A 35 -14.51 -19.13 1.87
C ARG A 35 -13.02 -19.42 1.73
N TRP A 36 -12.48 -20.25 2.61
CA TRP A 36 -11.09 -20.72 2.55
C TRP A 36 -10.98 -22.15 3.04
N THR A 37 -9.85 -22.80 2.80
CA THR A 37 -9.62 -24.19 3.23
C THR A 37 -8.62 -24.20 4.38
N ARG A 38 -8.97 -24.86 5.48
CA ARG A 38 -8.10 -25.28 6.58
C ARG A 38 -7.82 -26.77 6.41
N GLY A 39 -6.60 -27.11 6.02
CA GLY A 39 -6.14 -28.47 5.87
C GLY A 39 -4.62 -28.49 5.94
N ALA A 40 -4.01 -29.68 6.00
CA ALA A 40 -2.59 -29.79 5.70
C ALA A 40 -2.41 -29.35 4.25
N ALA A 41 -1.43 -28.48 3.96
CA ALA A 41 -1.14 -28.13 2.57
C ALA A 41 -0.90 -29.43 1.77
N ARG A 42 -1.49 -29.52 0.57
CA ARG A 42 -1.33 -30.66 -0.32
C ARG A 42 -0.76 -30.16 -1.64
N CYS A 43 0.17 -30.93 -2.19
CA CYS A 43 0.80 -30.63 -3.46
C CYS A 43 -0.24 -30.67 -4.58
N ALA A 44 -0.38 -29.59 -5.34
CA ALA A 44 -1.27 -29.55 -6.50
C ALA A 44 -0.88 -30.54 -7.62
N GLY A 45 0.38 -31.00 -7.64
CA GLY A 45 0.88 -31.94 -8.65
C GLY A 45 0.67 -33.41 -8.30
N CYS A 46 0.83 -33.79 -7.02
CA CYS A 46 0.77 -35.20 -6.60
C CYS A 46 -0.15 -35.48 -5.40
N ASP A 47 -0.85 -34.47 -4.87
CA ASP A 47 -1.71 -34.54 -3.68
C ASP A 47 -0.98 -34.97 -2.38
N GLY A 48 0.35 -35.04 -2.42
CA GLY A 48 1.21 -35.36 -1.28
C GLY A 48 1.23 -34.25 -0.22
N SER A 49 1.42 -34.63 1.03
CA SER A 49 1.47 -33.72 2.18
C SER A 49 2.89 -33.36 2.65
N ASP A 50 3.92 -33.93 2.03
CA ASP A 50 5.33 -33.66 2.37
C ASP A 50 5.81 -32.40 1.67
N ILE A 51 5.56 -31.27 2.34
CA ILE A 51 5.76 -29.91 1.83
C ILE A 51 6.71 -29.17 2.76
N VAL A 52 7.67 -28.47 2.15
CA VAL A 52 8.68 -27.66 2.84
C VAL A 52 8.61 -26.23 2.31
N GLU A 53 8.51 -25.27 3.22
CA GLU A 53 8.59 -23.84 2.89
C GLU A 53 10.05 -23.42 2.67
N ARG A 54 10.32 -22.70 1.59
CA ARG A 54 11.63 -22.12 1.30
C ARG A 54 11.52 -20.65 0.89
N PRO A 55 12.52 -19.80 1.20
CA PRO A 55 12.52 -18.43 0.73
C PRO A 55 12.78 -18.39 -0.79
N GLN A 56 12.01 -17.59 -1.50
CA GLN A 56 12.15 -17.29 -2.92
C GLN A 56 12.42 -15.80 -3.11
N ALA A 57 13.44 -15.49 -3.92
CA ALA A 57 13.77 -14.11 -4.25
C ALA A 57 12.67 -13.47 -5.11
N MET A 58 12.19 -12.29 -4.71
CA MET A 58 11.35 -11.45 -5.57
C MET A 58 12.25 -10.45 -6.29
N THR A 59 12.37 -10.57 -7.62
CA THR A 59 13.21 -9.68 -8.43
C THR A 59 12.37 -8.73 -9.28
N ARG A 60 12.84 -7.49 -9.43
CA ARG A 60 12.28 -6.51 -10.37
C ARG A 60 13.43 -5.81 -11.10
N HIS A 61 13.21 -5.44 -12.37
CA HIS A 61 14.13 -4.54 -13.04
C HIS A 61 14.15 -3.17 -12.35
N SER A 62 15.34 -2.71 -11.98
CA SER A 62 15.57 -1.31 -11.63
C SER A 62 15.62 -0.46 -12.92
N ARG A 63 15.90 0.84 -12.82
CA ARG A 63 16.06 1.67 -14.03
C ARG A 63 17.20 1.08 -14.89
N GLY A 64 16.88 0.59 -16.09
CA GLY A 64 17.82 -0.12 -16.98
C GLY A 64 17.49 -1.61 -17.12
N ASN A 65 18.49 -2.43 -17.48
CA ASN A 65 18.33 -3.89 -17.65
C ASN A 65 18.77 -4.71 -16.42
N GLN A 66 19.10 -4.05 -15.30
CA GLN A 66 19.57 -4.73 -14.10
C GLN A 66 18.38 -5.29 -13.29
N LEU A 67 18.39 -6.59 -13.00
CA LEU A 67 17.48 -7.21 -12.04
C LEU A 67 17.97 -6.94 -10.62
N SER A 68 17.08 -6.48 -9.74
CA SER A 68 17.36 -6.27 -8.32
C SER A 68 16.36 -7.05 -7.47
N ILE A 69 16.84 -7.65 -6.38
CA ILE A 69 15.97 -8.30 -5.38
C ILE A 69 15.24 -7.19 -4.61
N ILE A 70 13.91 -7.21 -4.66
CA ILE A 70 13.03 -6.26 -3.97
C ILE A 70 12.45 -6.83 -2.67
N GLY A 71 12.66 -8.13 -2.41
CA GLY A 71 12.19 -8.82 -1.21
C GLY A 71 12.26 -10.34 -1.33
N TRP A 72 11.69 -10.99 -0.33
CA TRP A 72 11.59 -12.45 -0.22
C TRP A 72 10.13 -12.84 -0.02
N ARG A 73 9.75 -14.02 -0.53
CA ARG A 73 8.49 -14.68 -0.17
C ARG A 73 8.76 -16.13 0.22
N GLU A 74 8.00 -16.69 1.14
CA GLU A 74 8.00 -18.14 1.36
C GLU A 74 7.24 -18.82 0.20
N VAL A 75 7.81 -19.90 -0.32
CA VAL A 75 7.17 -20.76 -1.33
C VAL A 75 7.15 -22.21 -0.83
N PRO A 76 5.98 -22.87 -0.84
CA PRO A 76 5.89 -24.29 -0.51
C PRO A 76 6.42 -25.12 -1.69
N LEU A 77 7.28 -26.08 -1.38
CA LEU A 77 7.86 -27.05 -2.30
C LEU A 77 7.53 -28.46 -1.83
N CYS A 78 7.05 -29.30 -2.75
CA CYS A 78 6.80 -30.71 -2.48
C CYS A 78 8.10 -31.50 -2.62
N ARG A 79 8.42 -32.37 -1.66
CA ARG A 79 9.62 -33.22 -1.74
C ARG A 79 9.68 -34.11 -2.98
N ALA A 80 8.54 -34.48 -3.53
CA ALA A 80 8.46 -35.31 -4.73
C ALA A 80 8.45 -34.48 -6.02
N CYS A 81 7.57 -33.48 -6.12
CA CYS A 81 7.38 -32.74 -7.37
C CYS A 81 8.41 -31.62 -7.60
N ASP A 82 8.95 -31.04 -6.53
CA ASP A 82 9.91 -29.92 -6.58
C ASP A 82 11.32 -30.38 -6.11
N ALA A 83 11.60 -31.68 -6.19
CA ALA A 83 12.74 -32.33 -5.53
C ALA A 83 14.08 -31.65 -5.84
N GLU A 84 14.38 -31.41 -7.12
CA GLU A 84 15.67 -30.86 -7.58
C GLU A 84 15.93 -29.45 -7.04
N VAL A 85 14.93 -28.57 -7.11
CA VAL A 85 15.03 -27.19 -6.62
C VAL A 85 15.05 -27.15 -5.10
N LEU A 86 14.26 -28.00 -4.45
CA LEU A 86 14.27 -28.13 -3.00
C LEU A 86 15.64 -28.61 -2.50
N GLU A 87 16.21 -29.64 -3.13
CA GLU A 87 17.53 -30.18 -2.79
C GLU A 87 18.61 -29.13 -2.97
N THR A 88 18.63 -28.41 -4.10
CA THR A 88 19.59 -27.33 -4.35
C THR A 88 19.47 -26.23 -3.28
N SER A 89 18.26 -25.79 -2.97
CA SER A 89 18.00 -24.76 -1.98
C SER A 89 18.42 -25.18 -0.57
N LEU A 90 18.22 -26.45 -0.20
CA LEU A 90 18.60 -26.99 1.11
C LEU A 90 20.12 -27.21 1.21
N ALA A 91 20.73 -27.84 0.21
CA ALA A 91 22.15 -28.21 0.22
C ALA A 91 23.07 -26.99 0.20
N GLN A 92 22.72 -25.97 -0.59
CA GLN A 92 23.52 -24.76 -0.72
C GLN A 92 23.06 -23.63 0.20
N ASN A 93 21.97 -23.84 0.93
CA ASN A 93 21.28 -22.83 1.73
C ASN A 93 21.02 -21.52 0.94
N VAL A 94 20.67 -21.67 -0.33
CA VAL A 94 20.33 -20.56 -1.23
C VAL A 94 18.82 -20.47 -1.40
N PRO A 95 18.27 -19.26 -1.63
CA PRO A 95 16.86 -19.09 -1.93
C PRO A 95 16.49 -19.77 -3.26
N VAL A 96 15.22 -20.13 -3.37
CA VAL A 96 14.63 -20.60 -4.61
C VAL A 96 14.75 -19.48 -5.68
N PRO A 97 15.14 -19.81 -6.93
CA PRO A 97 15.18 -18.84 -8.02
C PRO A 97 13.84 -18.12 -8.22
N GLY A 98 13.86 -16.82 -8.49
CA GLY A 98 12.64 -16.00 -8.56
C GLY A 98 11.72 -16.31 -9.75
N ASP A 99 12.26 -16.94 -10.78
CA ASP A 99 11.58 -17.43 -11.98
C ASP A 99 11.02 -18.85 -11.84
N TYR A 100 11.45 -19.60 -10.81
CA TYR A 100 10.92 -20.94 -10.54
C TYR A 100 9.44 -20.90 -10.16
N VAL A 101 8.68 -21.84 -10.70
CA VAL A 101 7.25 -22.00 -10.46
C VAL A 101 7.01 -23.32 -9.74
N SER A 102 6.58 -23.23 -8.47
CA SER A 102 6.31 -24.40 -7.63
C SER A 102 5.22 -25.30 -8.21
N VAL A 103 5.56 -26.57 -8.42
CA VAL A 103 4.60 -27.60 -8.81
C VAL A 103 3.65 -27.88 -7.63
N CYS A 104 4.14 -27.78 -6.39
CA CYS A 104 3.31 -27.87 -5.20
C CYS A 104 2.15 -26.87 -5.19
N LEU A 105 2.35 -25.66 -5.71
CA LEU A 105 1.29 -24.65 -5.80
C LEU A 105 0.42 -24.76 -7.05
N TYR A 106 1.03 -25.05 -8.20
CA TYR A 106 0.38 -24.84 -9.50
C TYR A 106 0.11 -26.14 -10.28
N GLY A 107 0.60 -27.27 -9.80
CA GLY A 107 0.32 -28.61 -10.31
C GLY A 107 1.00 -28.98 -11.63
N ASN A 108 1.26 -28.01 -12.50
CA ASN A 108 1.94 -28.20 -13.79
C ASN A 108 3.26 -27.44 -13.92
N GLY A 109 3.72 -26.74 -12.87
CA GLY A 109 4.93 -25.90 -12.94
C GLY A 109 4.81 -24.71 -13.90
N GLN A 110 3.59 -24.39 -14.37
CA GLN A 110 3.33 -23.25 -15.24
C GLN A 110 2.86 -22.08 -14.39
N ARG A 111 3.41 -20.89 -14.64
CA ARG A 111 2.92 -19.67 -14.00
C ARG A 111 1.45 -19.50 -14.37
N PRO A 112 0.52 -19.29 -13.40
CA PRO A 112 -0.84 -18.91 -13.74
C PRO A 112 -0.78 -17.71 -14.67
N ALA A 113 -1.57 -17.74 -15.75
CA ALA A 113 -1.74 -16.56 -16.58
C ALA A 113 -2.06 -15.38 -15.63
N PRO A 114 -1.39 -14.22 -15.77
CA PRO A 114 -1.73 -13.07 -14.95
C PRO A 114 -3.24 -12.87 -15.08
N HIS A 115 -3.94 -12.84 -13.93
CA HIS A 115 -5.34 -12.42 -13.94
C HIS A 115 -5.41 -11.11 -14.73
N PRO A 116 -6.32 -10.97 -15.69
CA PRO A 116 -6.48 -9.72 -16.41
C PRO A 116 -6.76 -8.64 -15.36
N VAL A 117 -5.73 -7.85 -15.08
CA VAL A 117 -5.92 -6.55 -14.44
C VAL A 117 -6.93 -5.83 -15.31
N PRO A 118 -8.06 -5.34 -14.77
CA PRO A 118 -8.98 -4.53 -15.55
C PRO A 118 -8.14 -3.38 -16.12
N VAL A 119 -7.94 -3.41 -17.43
CA VAL A 119 -7.16 -2.41 -18.14
C VAL A 119 -8.01 -1.15 -18.08
N THR A 120 -7.72 -0.27 -17.13
CA THR A 120 -8.25 1.07 -17.12
C THR A 120 -7.78 1.72 -18.41
N ALA A 121 -8.72 2.01 -19.32
CA ALA A 121 -8.43 2.58 -20.63
C ALA A 121 -7.47 3.78 -20.49
N PRO A 122 -6.44 3.89 -21.34
CA PRO A 122 -5.51 5.00 -21.27
C PRO A 122 -6.28 6.30 -21.46
N ARG A 123 -6.22 7.15 -20.43
CA ARG A 123 -6.81 8.49 -20.43
C ARG A 123 -6.07 9.32 -21.48
N SER A 124 -6.79 9.72 -22.53
CA SER A 124 -6.25 10.61 -23.57
C SER A 124 -5.62 11.85 -22.93
N GLN A 125 -4.32 12.02 -23.13
CA GLN A 125 -3.62 13.23 -22.71
C GLN A 125 -4.05 14.40 -23.61
N PRO A 126 -4.35 15.60 -23.07
CA PRO A 126 -4.57 16.77 -23.90
C PRO A 126 -3.25 17.18 -24.56
N ALA A 127 -3.31 17.50 -25.85
CA ALA A 127 -2.17 17.96 -26.64
C ALA A 127 -1.53 19.21 -26.02
N VAL A 128 -0.22 19.12 -25.77
CA VAL A 128 0.64 20.26 -25.43
C VAL A 128 0.80 21.11 -26.69
N ARG A 129 0.35 22.37 -26.67
CA ARG A 129 0.69 23.37 -27.69
C ARG A 129 2.06 23.96 -27.36
N SER A 130 2.97 23.92 -28.34
CA SER A 130 4.23 24.66 -28.33
C SER A 130 3.99 26.19 -28.45
N PRO A 131 4.92 27.04 -27.96
CA PRO A 131 4.79 28.48 -28.02
C PRO A 131 5.51 29.05 -29.26
N GLU A 132 4.88 30.01 -29.93
CA GLU A 132 5.56 30.95 -30.83
C GLU A 132 5.17 32.38 -30.42
N GLY A 133 6.16 33.27 -30.46
CA GLY A 133 6.12 34.61 -29.90
C GLY A 133 5.90 35.73 -30.90
N SER A 134 6.21 36.93 -30.40
CA SER A 134 6.35 38.25 -31.04
C SER A 134 5.11 39.13 -31.27
N GLU A 135 4.99 40.12 -30.36
CA GLU A 135 5.21 41.56 -30.61
C GLU A 135 4.01 42.54 -30.81
N ALA A 136 3.87 43.41 -29.79
CA ALA A 136 3.54 44.85 -29.76
C ALA A 136 2.10 45.44 -29.92
N PRO A 137 1.80 46.62 -29.29
CA PRO A 137 0.45 47.14 -28.94
C PRO A 137 0.15 48.54 -29.59
N PRO A 138 -0.78 49.44 -29.14
CA PRO A 138 -2.06 49.32 -28.39
C PRO A 138 -3.27 50.12 -29.03
N THR A 139 -4.41 50.15 -28.30
CA THR A 139 -5.45 51.21 -28.17
C THR A 139 -6.82 51.00 -28.89
N PRO A 140 -7.92 51.70 -28.50
CA PRO A 140 -8.90 51.15 -27.54
C PRO A 140 -10.37 51.41 -27.92
N VAL A 141 -11.31 50.45 -27.80
CA VAL A 141 -12.75 50.84 -27.78
C VAL A 141 -13.58 50.02 -26.79
N ARG A 142 -14.20 50.81 -25.93
CA ARG A 142 -15.24 50.63 -24.92
C ARG A 142 -16.37 49.61 -25.18
N SER A 143 -16.81 49.02 -24.05
CA SER A 143 -18.20 48.88 -23.58
C SER A 143 -19.10 47.80 -24.19
N ASN A 144 -19.37 46.72 -23.43
CA ASN A 144 -20.61 46.56 -22.63
C ASN A 144 -20.78 45.11 -22.13
N THR A 145 -21.29 45.01 -20.91
CA THR A 145 -21.76 43.80 -20.19
C THR A 145 -23.22 44.08 -19.80
N PRO A 146 -24.09 43.11 -19.47
CA PRO A 146 -24.46 41.79 -20.05
C PRO A 146 -26.01 41.76 -20.31
N PRO A 147 -26.80 40.65 -20.34
CA PRO A 147 -26.89 39.58 -19.33
C PRO A 147 -27.00 38.12 -19.83
N ALA A 148 -26.56 37.23 -18.94
CA ALA A 148 -27.11 35.92 -18.60
C ALA A 148 -27.64 34.99 -19.71
N ARG A 149 -26.88 33.91 -19.98
CA ARG A 149 -27.46 32.59 -20.23
C ARG A 149 -26.81 31.53 -19.35
N ARG A 150 -27.68 30.90 -18.55
CA ARG A 150 -27.45 29.68 -17.78
C ARG A 150 -26.91 28.57 -18.69
N ARG A 151 -25.87 27.87 -18.25
CA ARG A 151 -25.53 26.52 -18.72
C ARG A 151 -25.15 25.65 -17.51
N GLU A 152 -26.18 24.96 -17.03
CA GLU A 152 -26.17 23.55 -16.65
C GLU A 152 -24.87 22.96 -16.12
N GLY A 153 -24.82 22.82 -14.79
CA GLY A 153 -24.89 21.50 -14.19
C GLY A 153 -23.82 20.50 -14.61
N ARG A 154 -22.55 20.80 -14.35
CA ARG A 154 -21.54 19.74 -14.21
C ARG A 154 -21.84 19.01 -12.91
N SER A 155 -22.59 17.91 -13.02
CA SER A 155 -22.86 16.97 -11.94
C SER A 155 -21.54 16.54 -11.29
N ARG A 156 -21.20 17.20 -10.19
CA ARG A 156 -20.14 16.81 -9.28
C ARG A 156 -20.62 15.49 -8.70
N ALA A 157 -19.95 14.41 -9.05
CA ALA A 157 -20.24 13.09 -8.51
C ALA A 157 -20.34 13.22 -6.98
N ARG A 158 -21.50 12.81 -6.47
CA ARG A 158 -21.84 12.73 -5.06
C ARG A 158 -20.73 11.94 -4.35
N PRO A 159 -20.04 12.49 -3.34
CA PRO A 159 -19.13 11.68 -2.54
C PRO A 159 -19.96 10.59 -1.84
N GLU A 160 -19.64 9.34 -2.17
CA GLU A 160 -20.09 8.15 -1.48
C GLU A 160 -19.60 8.15 -0.03
N PRO A 161 -20.28 7.43 0.89
CA PRO A 161 -20.28 7.72 2.31
C PRO A 161 -18.89 7.69 2.96
N THR A 162 -18.77 8.62 3.91
CA THR A 162 -17.69 8.94 4.84
C THR A 162 -17.24 7.76 5.70
N VAL A 163 -16.66 6.73 5.10
CA VAL A 163 -15.94 5.69 5.85
C VAL A 163 -14.50 6.15 5.99
N VAL A 164 -14.05 6.36 7.23
CA VAL A 164 -12.64 6.66 7.54
C VAL A 164 -11.77 5.58 6.87
N PRO A 165 -10.84 5.95 5.97
CA PRO A 165 -10.04 4.97 5.23
C PRO A 165 -9.08 4.22 6.16
N THR A 166 -8.53 3.11 5.68
CA THR A 166 -7.37 2.51 6.34
C THR A 166 -6.14 3.41 6.20
N VAL A 167 -5.16 3.27 7.09
CA VAL A 167 -3.89 4.00 7.03
C VAL A 167 -3.23 3.84 5.66
N ARG A 168 -3.22 2.62 5.09
CA ARG A 168 -2.70 2.35 3.74
C ARG A 168 -3.44 3.13 2.65
N GLN A 169 -4.77 3.15 2.69
CA GLN A 169 -5.58 3.89 1.72
C GLN A 169 -5.37 5.41 1.86
N ALA A 170 -5.24 5.92 3.09
CA ALA A 170 -4.98 7.33 3.35
C ALA A 170 -3.61 7.79 2.83
N ILE A 171 -2.57 6.98 3.03
CA ILE A 171 -1.22 7.21 2.51
C ILE A 171 -1.23 7.17 0.97
N ALA A 172 -1.88 6.17 0.37
CA ALA A 172 -2.00 6.07 -1.09
C ALA A 172 -2.74 7.28 -1.68
N ALA A 173 -3.81 7.74 -1.03
CA ALA A 173 -4.55 8.93 -1.43
C ALA A 173 -3.70 10.22 -1.33
N PHE A 174 -2.87 10.34 -0.28
CA PHE A 174 -1.92 11.44 -0.16
C PHE A 174 -0.91 11.43 -1.32
N PHE A 175 -0.28 10.29 -1.61
CA PHE A 175 0.67 10.21 -2.72
C PHE A 175 0.03 10.50 -4.09
N ALA A 176 -1.24 10.14 -4.30
CA ALA A 176 -1.95 10.46 -5.52
C ALA A 176 -2.22 11.97 -5.72
N GLY A 177 -2.24 12.74 -4.62
CA GLY A 177 -2.50 14.19 -4.64
C GLY A 177 -1.31 15.07 -4.27
N ALA A 178 -0.21 14.49 -3.81
CA ALA A 178 0.96 15.24 -3.36
C ALA A 178 1.77 15.74 -4.56
N SER A 179 2.18 17.00 -4.50
CA SER A 179 3.16 17.61 -5.41
C SER A 179 4.44 17.97 -4.65
N GLY A 180 5.57 18.01 -5.37
CA GLY A 180 6.88 18.37 -4.79
C GLY A 180 7.61 17.22 -4.13
N GLU A 181 8.69 17.55 -3.41
CA GLU A 181 9.49 16.61 -2.63
C GLU A 181 8.65 16.02 -1.48
N VAL A 182 8.59 14.70 -1.40
CA VAL A 182 7.86 13.94 -0.37
C VAL A 182 8.76 12.83 0.13
N ASP A 183 8.87 12.71 1.45
CA ASP A 183 9.58 11.58 2.07
C ASP A 183 8.68 10.34 2.08
N HIS A 184 8.80 9.53 1.02
CA HIS A 184 8.08 8.27 0.90
C HIS A 184 8.40 7.30 2.04
N THR A 185 9.64 7.30 2.53
CA THR A 185 10.08 6.39 3.60
C THR A 185 9.38 6.75 4.90
N ALA A 186 9.23 8.04 5.23
CA ALA A 186 8.55 8.50 6.43
C ALA A 186 7.09 8.00 6.50
N LEU A 187 6.35 8.06 5.38
CA LEU A 187 4.97 7.59 5.34
C LEU A 187 4.84 6.05 5.33
N VAL A 188 5.79 5.34 4.73
CA VAL A 188 5.84 3.87 4.83
C VAL A 188 6.09 3.43 6.28
N LEU A 189 7.05 4.05 6.97
CA LEU A 189 7.34 3.76 8.37
C LEU A 189 6.15 4.09 9.28
N LEU A 190 5.46 5.21 9.02
CA LEU A 190 4.23 5.56 9.72
C LEU A 190 3.15 4.49 9.50
N GLY A 191 2.98 4.01 8.26
CA GLY A 191 2.03 2.95 7.93
C GLY A 191 2.34 1.62 8.61
N THR A 192 3.62 1.32 8.87
CA THR A 192 4.04 0.15 9.65
C THR A 192 3.77 0.36 11.14
N HIS A 193 4.08 1.54 11.68
CA HIS A 193 3.91 1.86 13.09
C HIS A 193 2.44 1.86 13.51
N LEU A 194 1.56 2.49 12.73
CA LEU A 194 0.13 2.57 13.01
C LEU A 194 -0.64 1.29 12.66
N GLY A 195 -0.01 0.38 11.92
CA GLY A 195 -0.67 -0.77 11.30
C GLY A 195 -1.44 -0.37 10.03
N SER A 196 -0.96 -0.83 8.88
CA SER A 196 -1.47 -0.39 7.56
C SER A 196 -2.96 -0.69 7.32
N HIS A 197 -3.51 -1.70 8.00
CA HIS A 197 -4.92 -2.11 7.90
C HIS A 197 -5.82 -1.43 8.94
N ASN A 198 -5.25 -0.75 9.94
CA ASN A 198 -6.04 -0.01 10.92
C ASN A 198 -6.72 1.19 10.25
N ARG A 199 -7.85 1.61 10.82
CA ARG A 199 -8.55 2.81 10.39
C ARG A 199 -7.71 4.03 10.72
N LEU A 200 -7.70 5.04 9.86
CA LEU A 200 -6.94 6.27 10.08
C LEU A 200 -7.32 6.98 11.39
N GLY A 201 -8.53 6.74 11.89
CA GLY A 201 -9.02 7.24 13.19
C GLY A 201 -8.19 6.80 14.40
N VAL A 202 -7.24 5.87 14.28
CA VAL A 202 -6.24 5.63 15.33
C VAL A 202 -5.40 6.87 15.65
N LEU A 203 -5.31 7.82 14.72
CA LEU A 203 -4.66 9.11 14.93
C LEU A 203 -5.54 10.12 15.69
N ASP A 204 -6.82 9.83 15.91
CA ASP A 204 -7.74 10.65 16.71
C ASP A 204 -7.81 10.22 18.19
N GLU A 205 -7.14 9.12 18.55
CA GLU A 205 -7.07 8.68 19.95
C GLU A 205 -6.42 9.77 20.82
N PRO A 206 -6.88 9.97 22.08
CA PRO A 206 -6.40 11.06 22.93
C PRO A 206 -4.88 11.09 23.14
N SER A 207 -4.21 9.93 23.08
CA SER A 207 -2.75 9.79 23.22
C SER A 207 -1.99 9.74 21.88
N ALA A 208 -2.68 9.79 20.74
CA ALA A 208 -2.08 9.60 19.42
C ALA A 208 -1.06 10.68 19.08
N ALA A 209 -1.32 11.94 19.46
CA ALA A 209 -0.40 13.05 19.20
C ALA A 209 0.93 12.87 19.95
N ASP A 210 0.88 12.47 21.22
CA ASP A 210 2.08 12.22 22.03
C ASP A 210 2.83 10.96 21.55
N ALA A 211 2.10 9.90 21.19
CA ALA A 211 2.66 8.69 20.60
C ALA A 211 3.35 8.96 19.26
N LEU A 212 2.73 9.78 18.40
CA LEU A 212 3.30 10.18 17.11
C LEU A 212 4.57 11.01 17.28
N ALA A 213 4.60 11.93 18.24
CA ALA A 213 5.77 12.72 18.57
C ALA A 213 6.92 11.86 19.10
N ALA A 214 6.65 10.96 20.05
CA ALA A 214 7.64 10.04 20.59
C ALA A 214 8.20 9.10 19.50
N TRP A 215 7.33 8.55 18.65
CA TRP A 215 7.72 7.72 17.52
C TRP A 215 8.62 8.48 16.53
N TYR A 216 8.24 9.71 16.17
CA TYR A 216 9.03 10.54 15.27
C TYR A 216 10.43 10.81 15.84
N GLN A 217 10.52 11.15 17.14
CA GLN A 217 11.81 11.37 17.80
C GLN A 217 12.66 10.10 17.84
N GLY A 218 12.08 8.93 18.11
CA GLY A 218 12.82 7.66 18.10
C GLY A 218 13.42 7.30 16.73
N HIS A 219 12.77 7.68 15.63
CA HIS A 219 13.24 7.35 14.27
C HIS A 219 14.18 8.39 13.66
N TRP A 220 14.00 9.68 13.97
CA TRP A 220 14.76 10.77 13.34
C TRP A 220 15.55 11.64 14.32
N GLY A 221 15.45 11.43 15.64
CA GLY A 221 16.16 12.22 16.66
C GLY A 221 17.69 12.17 16.57
N HIS A 222 18.26 11.19 15.88
CA HIS A 222 19.70 11.03 15.67
C HIS A 222 20.16 11.29 14.22
N ARG A 223 19.27 11.74 13.32
CA ARG A 223 19.54 11.84 11.87
C ARG A 223 19.83 13.29 11.43
N ASN A 224 20.68 13.44 10.40
CA ASN A 224 21.03 14.72 9.78
C ASN A 224 19.80 15.60 9.49
N GLY A 225 19.90 16.89 9.82
CA GLY A 225 18.76 17.82 9.90
C GLY A 225 17.90 17.96 8.65
N SER A 226 18.46 17.82 7.44
CA SER A 226 17.67 17.98 6.20
C SER A 226 16.75 16.79 5.90
N ALA A 227 17.16 15.55 6.20
CA ALA A 227 16.32 14.37 6.05
C ALA A 227 15.23 14.32 7.14
N GLN A 228 15.59 14.69 8.36
CA GLN A 228 14.67 14.88 9.47
C GLN A 228 13.60 15.93 9.13
N GLN A 229 14.01 17.10 8.64
CA GLN A 229 13.09 18.17 8.27
C GLN A 229 12.13 17.79 7.13
N ARG A 230 12.60 17.04 6.13
CA ARG A 230 11.75 16.53 5.04
C ARG A 230 10.71 15.53 5.53
N ALA A 231 11.08 14.63 6.44
CA ALA A 231 10.15 13.68 7.05
C ALA A 231 9.07 14.43 7.85
N LEU A 232 9.48 15.41 8.67
CA LEU A 232 8.56 16.24 9.46
C LEU A 232 7.56 17.00 8.59
N ASP A 233 8.05 17.68 7.54
CA ASP A 233 7.20 18.43 6.61
C ASP A 233 6.20 17.48 5.91
N THR A 234 6.69 16.32 5.47
CA THR A 234 5.84 15.30 4.83
C THR A 234 4.74 14.81 5.77
N LEU A 235 5.06 14.50 7.03
CA LEU A 235 4.08 14.05 8.02
C LEU A 235 3.00 15.11 8.29
N ARG A 236 3.41 16.37 8.48
CA ARG A 236 2.47 17.48 8.67
C ARG A 236 1.56 17.70 7.47
N ARG A 237 2.11 17.67 6.26
CA ARG A 237 1.34 17.80 5.03
C ARG A 237 0.35 16.66 4.85
N ALA A 238 0.73 15.43 5.20
CA ALA A 238 -0.16 14.28 5.16
C ALA A 238 -1.33 14.42 6.16
N VAL A 239 -1.04 14.79 7.41
CA VAL A 239 -2.06 15.04 8.44
C VAL A 239 -3.02 16.15 8.00
N ALA A 240 -2.51 17.29 7.53
CA ALA A 240 -3.33 18.38 7.03
C ALA A 240 -4.20 17.95 5.84
N PHE A 241 -3.66 17.14 4.93
CA PHE A 241 -4.39 16.59 3.79
C PHE A 241 -5.54 15.66 4.20
N TRP A 242 -5.34 14.86 5.25
CA TRP A 242 -6.37 13.96 5.80
C TRP A 242 -7.44 14.73 6.60
N GLY A 243 -7.03 15.73 7.40
CA GLY A 243 -7.94 16.63 8.11
C GLY A 243 -8.83 17.43 7.15
N ALA A 244 -8.28 17.96 6.06
CA ALA A 244 -9.04 18.68 5.03
C ALA A 244 -10.12 17.83 4.33
N ARG A 245 -10.01 16.49 4.42
CA ARG A 245 -11.00 15.53 3.90
C ARG A 245 -12.01 15.08 4.95
N GLY A 246 -11.88 15.57 6.19
CA GLY A 246 -12.70 15.16 7.32
C GLY A 246 -12.44 13.72 7.76
N TRP A 247 -11.24 13.18 7.48
CA TRP A 247 -10.87 11.82 7.92
C TRP A 247 -10.27 11.79 9.32
N LEU A 248 -9.87 12.95 9.83
CA LEU A 248 -9.38 13.19 11.18
C LEU A 248 -10.19 14.32 11.79
N THR A 249 -10.50 14.18 13.06
CA THR A 249 -11.25 15.16 13.87
C THR A 249 -10.33 15.95 14.80
N SER A 250 -9.14 15.41 15.09
CA SER A 250 -8.09 16.04 15.87
C SER A 250 -6.90 16.46 14.99
N ASP A 251 -5.96 17.21 15.57
CA ASP A 251 -4.65 17.50 14.97
C ASP A 251 -3.56 16.62 15.60
N PRO A 252 -3.29 15.41 15.08
CA PRO A 252 -2.24 14.55 15.60
C PRO A 252 -0.82 15.13 15.39
N ALA A 253 -0.66 16.09 14.49
CA ALA A 253 0.63 16.73 14.22
C ALA A 253 0.95 17.86 15.22
N ALA A 254 0.02 18.22 16.12
CA ALA A 254 0.17 19.34 17.05
C ALA A 254 1.39 19.22 17.99
N LYS A 255 1.80 17.98 18.33
CA LYS A 255 2.94 17.70 19.22
C LYS A 255 4.26 17.47 18.49
N LEU A 256 4.26 17.48 17.16
CA LEU A 256 5.49 17.36 16.38
C LEU A 256 6.35 18.62 16.52
N PRO A 257 7.70 18.50 16.57
CA PRO A 257 8.60 19.64 16.79
C PRO A 257 8.43 20.71 15.70
N SER A 258 8.41 21.98 16.08
CA SER A 258 8.31 23.10 15.13
C SER A 258 9.55 23.15 14.23
N ALA A 259 9.35 23.52 12.96
CA ALA A 259 10.45 23.80 12.05
C ALA A 259 11.24 25.01 12.59
N GLY A 260 12.33 24.77 13.33
CA GLY A 260 13.16 25.85 13.88
C GLY A 260 13.78 25.63 15.27
N SER A 261 13.64 24.45 15.90
CA SER A 261 14.22 24.21 17.23
C SER A 261 15.65 23.63 17.22
N ALA A 262 16.23 23.33 16.05
CA ALA A 262 17.56 22.71 15.96
C ALA A 262 18.74 23.72 16.01
N GLU A 263 18.50 25.03 16.13
CA GLU A 263 19.57 26.05 16.16
C GLU A 263 19.82 26.65 17.56
N ARG A 264 19.30 26.08 18.66
CA ARG A 264 19.41 26.71 20.00
C ARG A 264 19.85 25.81 21.17
N GLU A 265 20.63 24.77 20.92
CA GLU A 265 21.39 24.09 21.98
C GLU A 265 22.85 23.88 21.52
N CYS A 266 23.56 25.00 21.39
CA CYS A 266 25.01 25.10 21.42
C CYS A 266 25.35 26.49 21.99
N GLU A 267 25.08 26.71 23.27
CA GLU A 267 25.79 27.70 24.09
C GLU A 267 25.81 27.24 25.56
#